data_AF-A0A661EX57-F1
#
_entry.id   AF-A0A661EX57-F1
#
_cell.length_a   1.000
_cell.length_b   1.000
_cell.length_c   1.000
_cell.angle_alpha   90.00
_cell.angle_beta   90.00
_cell.angle_gamma   90.00
#
_symmetry.space_group_name_H-M   'P 1'
#
loop_
_entity.id
_entity.type
_entity.pdbx_description
1 polymer ?
#
loop_
_entity_poly.entity_id
_entity_poly.type
_entity_poly.pdbx_seq_one_letter_code
_entity_poly.pdbx_strand_id
1 'polypeptide(L)'
;MNKNNNVIIINTALEAPEASQSHHLEICNALQPAIKFNELIQIFSNIIKSSIPHSGVIYTNVEFNLNILKGIQSLKSCSFSLTIDGIDLGELTFMRQTPFGETEKSGLSTLLRYLVYPLKNA
;
A
#
# COMPACT_ATOMS: atom_id res chain seq x y z
N MET A 1 30.35 -24.67 19.63
CA MET A 1 29.14 -23.82 19.75
C MET A 1 29.62 -22.37 19.77
N ASN A 2 29.77 -21.72 18.60
CA ASN A 2 30.29 -20.36 18.53
C ASN A 2 29.13 -19.41 18.19
N LYS A 3 28.75 -18.56 19.15
CA LYS A 3 27.74 -17.51 18.96
C LYS A 3 28.38 -16.41 18.12
N ASN A 4 28.06 -16.37 16.83
CA ASN A 4 28.36 -15.21 16.00
C ASN A 4 27.43 -14.07 16.43
N ASN A 5 27.95 -13.18 17.26
CA ASN A 5 27.35 -11.86 17.47
C ASN A 5 27.54 -11.04 16.18
N ASN A 6 26.50 -10.97 15.36
CA ASN A 6 26.43 -10.01 14.27
C ASN A 6 26.20 -8.62 14.88
N VAL A 7 27.29 -7.94 15.22
CA VAL A 7 27.26 -6.50 15.50
C VAL A 7 26.99 -5.80 14.18
N ILE A 8 25.76 -5.30 13.99
CA ILE A 8 25.44 -4.42 12.88
C ILE A 8 26.00 -3.05 13.24
N ILE A 9 27.18 -2.75 12.70
CA ILE A 9 27.78 -1.41 12.79
C ILE A 9 26.97 -0.49 11.87
N ILE A 10 26.10 0.34 12.44
CA ILE A 10 25.49 1.48 11.75
C ILE A 10 26.56 2.59 11.69
N ASN A 11 27.45 2.53 10.70
CA ASN A 11 28.39 3.62 10.46
C ASN A 11 27.67 4.74 9.70
N THR A 12 27.26 5.76 10.44
CA THR A 12 26.92 7.07 9.89
C THR A 12 28.20 7.91 9.83
N ALA A 13 28.89 7.90 8.68
CA ALA A 13 29.66 9.03 8.12
C ALA A 13 30.58 8.54 6.98
N LEU A 14 30.17 8.90 5.75
CA LEU A 14 30.96 9.39 4.61
C LEU A 14 32.43 8.96 4.53
N GLU A 15 32.77 8.02 3.63
CA GLU A 15 34.03 7.94 2.84
C GLU A 15 34.12 6.57 2.10
N ALA A 16 33.39 6.39 0.99
CA ALA A 16 33.57 5.27 0.05
C ALA A 16 32.89 5.62 -1.31
N PRO A 17 33.41 5.15 -2.46
CA PRO A 17 33.17 5.74 -3.78
C PRO A 17 31.68 5.70 -4.17
N GLU A 18 31.22 6.78 -4.81
CA GLU A 18 29.80 7.11 -5.05
C GLU A 18 28.93 5.95 -5.57
N ALA A 19 29.51 5.00 -6.31
CA ALA A 19 28.83 3.82 -6.85
C ALA A 19 28.40 2.77 -5.80
N SER A 20 29.02 2.74 -4.62
CA SER A 20 28.66 1.79 -3.54
C SER A 20 27.56 2.33 -2.62
N GLN A 21 27.45 3.65 -2.48
CA GLN A 21 26.39 4.31 -1.73
C GLN A 21 25.05 4.31 -2.51
N SER A 22 25.11 4.39 -3.85
CA SER A 22 23.91 4.32 -4.69
C SER A 22 23.16 2.99 -4.55
N HIS A 23 23.88 1.86 -4.55
CA HIS A 23 23.24 0.55 -4.40
C HIS A 23 22.62 0.32 -3.02
N HIS A 24 23.27 0.78 -1.94
CA HIS A 24 22.68 0.71 -0.61
C HIS A 24 21.40 1.56 -0.52
N LEU A 25 21.45 2.78 -1.06
CA LEU A 25 20.30 3.68 -1.11
C LEU A 25 19.18 3.12 -2.00
N GLU A 26 19.51 2.52 -3.15
CA GLU A 26 18.58 1.81 -4.03
C GLU A 26 17.89 0.66 -3.30
N ILE A 27 18.63 -0.16 -2.56
CA ILE A 27 18.06 -1.29 -1.80
C ILE A 27 17.18 -0.77 -0.67
N CYS A 28 17.62 0.23 0.10
CA CYS A 28 16.80 0.83 1.15
C CYS A 28 15.52 1.44 0.57
N ASN A 29 15.61 2.12 -0.58
CA ASN A 29 14.46 2.66 -1.31
C ASN A 29 13.55 1.53 -1.84
N ALA A 30 14.12 0.40 -2.25
CA ALA A 30 13.43 -0.81 -2.69
C ALA A 30 12.93 -1.69 -1.54
N LEU A 31 13.07 -1.28 -0.28
CA LEU A 31 12.45 -1.95 0.89
C LEU A 31 11.50 -1.03 1.65
N GLN A 32 11.22 0.15 1.08
CA GLN A 32 10.39 1.18 1.71
C GLN A 32 8.94 0.74 1.92
N PRO A 33 8.22 1.39 2.86
CA PRO A 33 6.79 1.17 3.10
C PRO A 33 5.93 1.14 1.84
N ALA A 34 6.26 1.93 0.81
CA ALA A 34 5.59 1.94 -0.49
C ALA A 34 5.39 0.54 -1.10
N ILE A 35 6.34 -0.37 -0.91
CA ILE A 35 6.24 -1.75 -1.41
C ILE A 35 5.24 -2.57 -0.60
N LYS A 36 5.22 -2.40 0.73
CA LYS A 36 4.21 -3.01 1.59
C LYS A 36 2.81 -2.49 1.24
N PHE A 37 2.64 -1.19 1.01
CA PHE A 37 1.36 -0.64 0.55
C PHE A 37 0.93 -1.27 -0.77
N ASN A 38 1.83 -1.39 -1.74
CA ASN A 38 1.56 -2.03 -3.03
C ASN A 38 1.03 -3.46 -2.89
N GLU A 39 1.69 -4.26 -2.04
CA GLU A 39 1.30 -5.65 -1.77
C GLU A 39 -0.03 -5.74 -1.03
N LEU A 40 -0.23 -4.93 0.01
CA LEU A 40 -1.48 -4.88 0.77
C LEU A 40 -2.67 -4.55 -0.12
N ILE A 41 -2.55 -3.50 -0.96
CA ILE A 41 -3.61 -3.11 -1.91
C ILE A 41 -3.87 -4.21 -2.93
N GLN A 42 -2.83 -4.86 -3.45
CA GLN A 42 -2.97 -5.95 -4.43
C GLN A 42 -3.65 -7.18 -3.83
N ILE A 43 -3.21 -7.62 -2.64
CA ILE A 43 -3.76 -8.78 -1.93
C ILE A 43 -5.23 -8.53 -1.60
N PHE A 44 -5.53 -7.37 -1.01
CA PHE A 44 -6.90 -7.00 -0.66
C PHE A 44 -7.81 -6.96 -1.88
N SER A 45 -7.41 -6.26 -2.94
CA SER A 45 -8.19 -6.18 -4.20
C SER A 45 -8.47 -7.57 -4.76
N ASN A 46 -7.48 -8.47 -4.79
CA ASN A 46 -7.65 -9.82 -5.31
C ASN A 46 -8.63 -10.65 -4.47
N ILE A 47 -8.54 -10.59 -3.14
CA ILE A 47 -9.39 -11.37 -2.24
C ILE A 47 -10.86 -10.97 -2.41
N ILE A 48 -11.16 -9.68 -2.44
CA ILE A 48 -12.55 -9.21 -2.48
C ILE A 48 -13.17 -9.25 -3.89
N LYS A 49 -12.35 -9.42 -4.94
CA LYS A 49 -12.81 -9.37 -6.32
C LYS A 49 -13.86 -10.43 -6.66
N SER A 50 -13.85 -11.57 -5.96
CA SER A 50 -14.83 -12.65 -6.14
C SER A 50 -16.22 -12.30 -5.58
N SER A 51 -16.29 -11.49 -4.53
CA SER A 51 -17.56 -11.07 -3.91
C SER A 51 -18.06 -9.73 -4.42
N ILE A 52 -17.15 -8.79 -4.72
CA ILE A 52 -17.46 -7.47 -5.28
C ILE A 52 -16.59 -7.25 -6.52
N PRO A 53 -17.09 -7.63 -7.71
CA PRO A 53 -16.33 -7.51 -8.95
C PRO A 53 -15.97 -6.05 -9.27
N HIS A 54 -14.68 -5.84 -9.54
CA HIS A 54 -14.11 -4.55 -9.94
C HIS A 54 -12.98 -4.75 -10.96
N SER A 55 -12.76 -3.78 -11.84
CA SER A 55 -11.71 -3.83 -12.87
C SER A 55 -10.35 -3.40 -12.31
N GLY A 56 -10.33 -2.49 -11.33
CA GLY A 56 -9.12 -1.99 -10.71
C GLY A 56 -9.36 -1.15 -9.47
N VAL A 57 -8.28 -0.77 -8.80
CA VAL A 57 -8.26 0.10 -7.63
C VAL A 57 -7.14 1.14 -7.75
N ILE A 58 -7.37 2.33 -7.19
CA ILE A 58 -6.35 3.37 -7.00
C ILE A 58 -6.29 3.68 -5.52
N TYR A 59 -5.12 3.51 -4.92
CA TYR A 59 -4.84 3.97 -3.56
C TYR A 59 -3.96 5.21 -3.61
N THR A 60 -4.33 6.25 -2.87
CA THR A 60 -3.52 7.45 -2.71
C THR A 60 -3.27 7.74 -1.25
N ASN A 61 -2.09 8.25 -0.92
CA ASN A 61 -1.77 8.74 0.41
C ASN A 61 -0.83 9.95 0.28
N VAL A 62 -1.20 11.07 0.90
CA VAL A 62 -0.47 12.34 0.76
C VAL A 62 0.83 12.31 1.57
N GLU A 63 0.80 11.80 2.79
CA GLU A 63 1.97 11.75 3.70
C GLU A 63 3.14 10.99 3.07
N PHE A 64 2.86 9.85 2.45
CA PHE A 64 3.86 9.01 1.80
C PHE A 64 4.02 9.29 0.30
N ASN A 65 3.34 10.32 -0.24
CA ASN A 65 3.32 10.66 -1.66
C ASN A 65 3.03 9.44 -2.57
N LEU A 66 2.03 8.64 -2.19
CA LEU A 66 1.67 7.40 -2.89
C LEU A 66 0.54 7.61 -3.89
N ASN A 67 0.69 7.00 -5.06
CA ASN A 67 -0.36 6.79 -6.04
C ASN A 67 -0.20 5.40 -6.66
N ILE A 68 -0.97 4.44 -6.14
CA ILE A 68 -0.86 3.03 -6.47
C ILE A 68 -2.08 2.60 -7.28
N LEU A 69 -1.87 2.33 -8.56
CA LEU A 69 -2.88 1.74 -9.45
C LEU A 69 -2.69 0.22 -9.55
N LYS A 70 -3.74 -0.55 -9.30
CA LYS A 70 -3.81 -2.00 -9.58
C LYS A 70 -5.00 -2.31 -10.49
N GLY A 71 -4.79 -3.16 -11.50
CA GLY A 71 -5.83 -3.51 -12.47
C GLY A 71 -6.07 -2.43 -13.51
N ILE A 72 -7.29 -2.34 -14.01
CA ILE A 72 -7.68 -1.51 -15.16
C ILE A 72 -8.55 -0.33 -14.70
N GLN A 73 -8.13 0.89 -15.04
CA GLN A 73 -8.93 2.09 -14.83
C GLN A 73 -10.23 2.04 -15.64
N SER A 74 -11.32 2.50 -15.03
CA SER A 74 -12.63 2.51 -15.67
C SER A 74 -13.46 3.69 -15.17
N LEU A 75 -14.45 4.08 -15.97
CA LEU A 75 -15.21 5.33 -15.78
C LEU A 75 -16.05 5.37 -14.50
N LYS A 76 -16.61 4.23 -14.08
CA LYS A 76 -17.45 4.17 -12.88
C LYS A 76 -16.60 3.81 -11.69
N SER A 77 -16.67 4.63 -10.66
CA SER A 77 -15.88 4.46 -9.46
C SER A 77 -16.69 4.70 -8.18
N CYS A 78 -16.16 4.22 -7.06
CA CYS A 78 -16.54 4.66 -5.73
C CYS A 78 -15.28 4.79 -4.87
N SER A 79 -15.21 5.85 -4.08
CA SER A 79 -14.02 6.25 -3.32
C SER A 79 -14.33 6.25 -1.83
N PHE A 80 -13.34 5.84 -1.04
CA PHE A 80 -13.44 5.75 0.41
C PHE A 80 -12.19 6.37 1.03
N SER A 81 -12.39 7.41 1.84
CA SER A 81 -11.36 7.90 2.75
C SER A 81 -11.15 6.90 3.88
N LEU A 82 -9.89 6.53 4.12
CA LEU A 82 -9.49 5.54 5.10
C LEU A 82 -8.89 6.27 6.31
N THR A 83 -9.54 6.17 7.46
CA THR A 83 -9.09 6.81 8.69
C THR A 83 -9.18 5.85 9.87
N ILE A 84 -8.21 5.88 10.78
CA ILE A 84 -8.26 5.12 12.03
C ILE A 84 -7.67 5.91 13.19
N ASP A 85 -8.36 5.96 14.32
CA ASP A 85 -7.91 6.71 15.51
C ASP A 85 -7.52 8.18 15.22
N GLY A 86 -8.17 8.81 14.25
CA GLY A 86 -7.86 10.18 13.79
C GLY A 86 -6.67 10.30 12.83
N ILE A 87 -6.01 9.20 12.48
CA ILE A 87 -4.93 9.13 11.50
C ILE A 87 -5.54 8.98 10.10
N ASP A 88 -5.15 9.85 9.17
CA ASP A 88 -5.49 9.73 7.76
C ASP A 88 -4.57 8.70 7.09
N LEU A 89 -5.15 7.62 6.59
CA LEU A 89 -4.46 6.57 5.86
C LEU A 89 -4.60 6.74 4.35
N GLY A 90 -5.23 7.81 3.86
CA GLY A 90 -5.41 8.11 2.46
C GLY A 90 -6.75 7.64 1.89
N GLU A 91 -6.83 7.49 0.58
CA GLU A 91 -8.06 7.17 -0.14
C GLU A 91 -7.90 5.90 -0.99
N LEU A 92 -8.92 5.03 -0.97
CA LEU A 92 -9.02 3.90 -1.89
C LEU A 92 -10.24 4.06 -2.80
N THR A 93 -9.98 4.07 -4.11
CA THR A 93 -10.99 4.18 -5.16
C THR A 93 -11.10 2.85 -5.90
N PHE A 94 -12.30 2.26 -5.92
CA PHE A 94 -12.63 1.08 -6.72
C PHE A 94 -13.23 1.51 -8.06
N MET A 95 -12.90 0.80 -9.14
CA MET A 95 -13.36 1.13 -10.49
C MET A 95 -13.92 -0.10 -11.19
N ARG A 96 -14.94 0.09 -12.02
CA ARG A 96 -15.45 -0.90 -12.99
C ARG A 96 -16.29 -0.25 -14.09
N GLN A 97 -16.83 -1.03 -15.03
CA GLN A 97 -17.60 -0.49 -16.16
C GLN A 97 -19.03 -0.07 -15.77
N THR A 98 -19.61 -0.72 -14.76
CA THR A 98 -20.96 -0.46 -14.25
C THR A 98 -20.92 0.24 -12.88
N PRO A 99 -21.91 1.07 -12.52
CA PRO A 99 -21.94 1.71 -11.21
C PRO A 99 -22.02 0.68 -10.08
N PHE A 100 -21.45 1.00 -8.91
CA PHE A 100 -21.60 0.22 -7.68
C PHE A 100 -22.97 0.51 -7.04
N GLY A 101 -23.72 -0.53 -6.70
CA GLY A 101 -24.96 -0.41 -5.95
C GLY A 101 -24.73 -0.17 -4.46
N GLU A 102 -25.75 0.25 -3.73
CA GLU A 102 -25.65 0.58 -2.30
C GLU A 102 -25.22 -0.63 -1.45
N THR A 103 -25.73 -1.82 -1.75
CA THR A 103 -25.32 -3.06 -1.07
C THR A 103 -23.84 -3.35 -1.26
N GLU A 104 -23.30 -3.11 -2.45
CA GLU A 104 -21.87 -3.31 -2.74
C GLU A 104 -21.01 -2.27 -2.04
N LYS A 105 -21.42 -0.99 -2.02
CA LYS A 105 -20.70 0.07 -1.29
C LYS A 105 -20.66 -0.22 0.22
N SER A 106 -21.77 -0.69 0.79
CA SER A 106 -21.82 -1.12 2.19
C SER A 106 -20.92 -2.33 2.46
N GLY A 107 -20.91 -3.30 1.53
CA GLY A 107 -19.99 -4.44 1.57
C GLY A 107 -18.52 -4.00 1.52
N LEU A 108 -18.16 -3.09 0.62
CA LEU A 108 -16.82 -2.51 0.52
C LEU A 108 -16.44 -1.82 1.83
N SER A 109 -17.30 -0.95 2.38
CA SER A 109 -17.05 -0.29 3.67
C SER A 109 -16.78 -1.29 4.80
N THR A 110 -17.51 -2.40 4.84
CA THR A 110 -17.28 -3.47 5.82
C THR A 110 -15.93 -4.15 5.61
N LEU A 111 -15.59 -4.49 4.36
CA LEU A 111 -14.35 -5.18 4.01
C LEU A 111 -13.11 -4.29 4.23
N LEU A 112 -13.22 -2.98 3.98
CA LEU A 112 -12.12 -2.02 4.18
C LEU A 112 -11.61 -1.98 5.61
N ARG A 113 -12.46 -2.32 6.60
CA ARG A 113 -12.04 -2.41 8.01
C ARG A 113 -10.89 -3.40 8.23
N TYR A 114 -10.79 -4.44 7.39
CA TYR A 114 -9.68 -5.42 7.46
C TYR A 114 -8.38 -4.90 6.82
N LEU A 115 -8.45 -3.88 5.95
CA LEU A 115 -7.29 -3.28 5.30
C LEU A 115 -6.70 -2.12 6.11
N VAL A 116 -7.55 -1.38 6.82
CA VAL A 116 -7.17 -0.18 7.59
C VAL A 116 -6.03 -0.45 8.59
N TYR A 117 -6.11 -1.54 9.36
CA TYR A 117 -5.06 -1.82 10.36
C TYR A 117 -3.71 -2.23 9.73
N PRO A 118 -3.66 -3.10 8.70
CA PRO A 118 -2.45 -3.30 7.92
C PRO A 118 -1.83 -2.03 7.36
N LEU A 119 -2.64 -1.09 6.83
CA LEU A 119 -2.15 0.19 6.29
C LEU A 119 -1.54 1.09 7.38
N LYS A 120 -2.12 1.09 8.59
CA LYS A 120 -1.57 1.84 9.75
C LYS A 120 -0.15 1.39 10.12
N ASN A 121 0.20 0.13 9.87
CA ASN A 121 1.46 -0.48 10.29
C ASN A 121 2.50 -0.65 9.16
N ALA A 122 2.21 -0.13 7.97
CA ALA A 122 3.05 -0.31 6.79
C ALA A 122 4.33 0.53 6.85
#